data_AF-H0SMR4-F1
#
_entry.id   AF-H0SMR4-F1
#
_cell.length_a   1.000
_cell.length_b   1.000
_cell.length_c   1.000
_cell.angle_alpha   90.00
_cell.angle_beta   90.00
_cell.angle_gamma   90.00
#
_symmetry.space_group_name_H-M   'P 1'
#
loop_
_entity.id
_entity.type
_entity.pdbx_description
1 polymer ?
#
loop_
_entity_poly.entity_id
_entity_poly.type
_entity_poly.pdbx_seq_one_letter_code
_entity_poly.pdbx_strand_id
1 'polypeptide(L)'
;MTEELAPRPAPNPGLTPALERNIQALVDRRKREGAEATAQQKVADAITRFTGSMIFVYLHLLVFGFWILANLHLVPGVPAWDESFVVLAMIASVEAIFLSTFVLISQNRMAGEADKRADLDLQISLLTEHELTQVVTLLNQMAKRMGIEPDAKPELRDASKDIAPERVLDKIEEAQR
;
A
#
# COMPACT_ATOMS: atom_id res chain seq x y z
N MET A 1 -4.79 44.81 8.82
CA MET A 1 -5.44 43.52 9.09
C MET A 1 -4.33 42.48 9.12
N THR A 2 -3.86 42.16 10.33
CA THR A 2 -2.82 41.17 10.59
C THR A 2 -3.47 39.79 10.57
N GLU A 3 -3.10 38.98 9.59
CA GLU A 3 -3.54 37.59 9.47
C GLU A 3 -2.94 36.80 10.64
N GLU A 4 -3.77 36.51 11.63
CA GLU A 4 -3.42 35.73 12.82
C GLU A 4 -3.10 34.30 12.37
N LEU A 5 -1.81 33.97 12.23
CA LEU A 5 -1.35 32.61 11.98
C LEU A 5 -1.93 31.70 13.08
N ALA A 6 -2.75 30.73 12.67
CA ALA A 6 -3.29 29.70 13.54
C ALA A 6 -2.19 29.10 14.45
N PRO A 7 -2.48 28.84 15.73
CA PRO A 7 -1.49 28.37 16.69
C PRO A 7 -0.87 27.05 16.22
N ARG A 8 0.47 27.03 16.16
CA ARG A 8 1.23 25.83 15.82
C ARG A 8 0.89 24.73 16.85
N PRO A 9 0.53 23.52 16.41
CA PRO A 9 0.27 22.42 17.33
C PRO A 9 1.50 22.18 18.21
N ALA A 10 1.27 21.95 19.51
CA ALA A 10 2.33 21.74 20.49
C ALA A 10 3.17 20.50 20.12
N PRO A 11 4.50 20.51 20.35
CA PRO A 11 5.37 19.41 19.97
C PRO A 11 4.97 18.13 20.72
N ASN A 12 4.74 17.03 20.00
CA ASN A 12 4.58 15.72 20.61
C ASN A 12 5.90 15.33 21.30
N PRO A 13 5.89 14.96 22.60
CA PRO A 13 7.11 14.59 23.31
C PRO A 13 7.61 13.24 22.78
N GLY A 14 8.62 13.25 21.92
CA GLY A 14 9.26 12.03 21.40
C GLY A 14 9.92 12.13 20.02
N LEU A 15 9.67 13.18 19.24
CA LEU A 15 10.21 13.32 17.88
C LEU A 15 11.27 14.43 17.81
N THR A 16 12.40 14.16 17.16
CA THR A 16 13.40 15.20 16.91
C THR A 16 12.82 16.26 15.95
N PRO A 17 13.17 17.55 16.08
CA PRO A 17 12.65 18.59 15.18
C PRO A 17 12.92 18.34 13.69
N ALA A 18 13.94 17.55 13.35
CA ALA A 18 14.23 17.14 11.97
C ALA A 18 13.24 16.08 11.47
N LEU A 19 12.89 15.10 12.30
CA LEU A 19 11.92 14.06 11.95
C LEU A 19 10.51 14.65 11.78
N GLU A 20 10.11 15.59 12.64
CA GLU A 20 8.82 16.30 12.51
C GLU A 20 8.70 17.03 11.16
N ARG A 21 9.75 17.75 10.73
CA ARG A 21 9.76 18.43 9.42
C ARG A 21 9.67 17.45 8.26
N ASN A 22 10.35 16.31 8.34
CA ASN A 22 10.29 15.29 7.30
C ASN A 22 8.90 14.66 7.21
N ILE A 23 8.28 14.35 8.35
CA ILE A 23 6.90 13.86 8.41
C ILE A 23 5.95 14.88 7.80
N GLN A 24 6.08 16.15 8.18
CA GLN A 24 5.23 17.23 7.67
C GLN A 24 5.37 17.37 6.14
N ALA A 25 6.61 17.35 5.62
CA ALA A 25 6.85 17.41 4.18
C ALA A 25 6.22 16.23 3.43
N LEU A 26 6.27 15.01 3.99
CA LEU A 26 5.62 13.84 3.41
C LEU A 26 4.09 13.95 3.44
N VAL A 27 3.52 14.46 4.53
CA VAL A 27 2.07 14.69 4.66
C VAL A 27 1.60 15.72 3.64
N ASP A 28 2.33 16.82 3.48
CA ASP A 28 2.00 17.88 2.52
C ASP A 28 2.11 17.38 1.08
N ARG A 29 3.10 16.54 0.78
CA ARG A 29 3.25 15.90 -0.54
C ARG A 29 2.06 14.98 -0.85
N ARG A 30 1.67 14.11 0.09
CA ARG A 30 0.49 13.25 -0.06
C ARG A 30 -0.80 14.05 -0.23
N LYS A 31 -0.96 15.16 0.49
CA LYS A 31 -2.11 16.05 0.33
C LYS A 31 -2.16 16.69 -1.06
N ARG A 32 -1.02 17.11 -1.60
CA ARG A 32 -0.92 17.66 -2.97
C ARG A 32 -1.25 16.61 -4.01
N GLU A 33 -0.70 15.40 -3.88
CA GLU A 33 -1.01 14.26 -4.75
C GLU A 33 -2.51 13.91 -4.73
N GLY A 34 -3.14 13.93 -3.54
CA GLY A 34 -4.59 13.73 -3.41
C GLY A 34 -5.44 14.90 -3.93
N ALA A 35 -4.92 16.13 -3.88
CA ALA A 35 -5.60 17.31 -4.41
C ALA A 35 -5.58 17.33 -5.96
N GLU A 36 -4.48 16.89 -6.56
CA GLU A 36 -4.29 16.76 -8.01
C GLU A 36 -5.00 15.54 -8.61
N ALA A 37 -5.55 14.65 -7.78
CA ALA A 37 -6.31 13.50 -8.25
C ALA A 37 -7.52 13.94 -9.08
N THR A 38 -7.65 13.37 -10.28
CA THR A 38 -8.76 13.68 -11.19
C THR A 38 -10.10 13.25 -10.59
N ALA A 39 -11.20 13.86 -11.05
CA ALA A 39 -12.54 13.49 -10.59
C ALA A 39 -12.83 11.99 -10.77
N GLN A 40 -12.32 11.39 -11.86
CA GLN A 40 -12.42 9.96 -12.14
C GLN A 40 -11.66 9.11 -11.11
N GLN A 41 -10.46 9.52 -10.72
CA GLN A 41 -9.68 8.83 -9.68
C GLN A 41 -10.39 8.88 -8.33
N LYS A 42 -10.96 10.03 -7.96
CA LYS A 42 -11.72 10.18 -6.71
C LYS A 42 -12.96 9.27 -6.67
N VAL A 43 -13.66 9.15 -7.80
CA VAL A 43 -14.81 8.23 -7.92
C VAL A 43 -14.36 6.78 -7.85
N ALA A 44 -13.29 6.41 -8.55
CA ALA A 44 -12.73 5.05 -8.49
C ALA A 44 -12.31 4.68 -7.05
N ASP A 45 -11.64 5.57 -6.34
CA ASP A 45 -11.28 5.40 -4.93
C ASP A 45 -12.48 5.18 -4.02
N ALA A 46 -13.54 5.99 -4.20
CA ALA A 46 -14.76 5.86 -3.42
C ALA A 46 -15.45 4.51 -3.67
N ILE A 47 -15.54 4.09 -4.94
CA ILE A 47 -16.12 2.80 -5.32
C ILE A 47 -15.29 1.65 -4.76
N THR A 48 -13.96 1.66 -4.93
CA THR A 48 -13.07 0.64 -4.34
C THR A 48 -13.30 0.50 -2.84
N ARG A 49 -13.32 1.62 -2.11
CA ARG A 49 -13.48 1.58 -0.65
C ARG A 49 -14.87 1.07 -0.23
N PHE A 50 -15.88 1.34 -1.05
CA PHE A 50 -17.24 0.88 -0.83
C PHE A 50 -17.38 -0.62 -1.13
N THR A 51 -17.00 -1.06 -2.34
CA THR A 51 -17.10 -2.47 -2.77
C THR A 51 -16.21 -3.40 -1.94
N GLY A 52 -15.09 -2.91 -1.41
CA GLY A 52 -14.21 -3.67 -0.50
C GLY A 52 -14.70 -3.75 0.96
N SER A 53 -15.84 -3.13 1.30
CA SER A 53 -16.37 -3.08 2.67
C SER A 53 -17.43 -4.15 2.94
N MET A 54 -17.50 -4.66 4.18
CA MET A 54 -18.59 -5.53 4.62
C MET A 54 -19.97 -4.84 4.57
N ILE A 55 -20.02 -3.50 4.65
CA ILE A 55 -21.28 -2.74 4.56
C ILE A 55 -21.96 -2.98 3.21
N PHE A 56 -21.18 -3.07 2.14
CA PHE A 56 -21.67 -3.36 0.79
C PHE A 56 -22.38 -4.72 0.74
N VAL A 57 -21.77 -5.75 1.33
CA VAL A 57 -22.33 -7.11 1.39
C VAL A 57 -23.66 -7.12 2.14
N TYR A 58 -23.74 -6.46 3.31
CA TYR A 58 -24.99 -6.39 4.07
C TYR A 58 -26.08 -5.63 3.32
N LEU A 59 -25.74 -4.54 2.64
CA LEU A 59 -26.69 -3.78 1.83
C LEU A 59 -27.25 -4.65 0.69
N HIS A 60 -26.38 -5.36 -0.04
CA HIS A 60 -26.80 -6.29 -1.08
C HIS A 60 -27.70 -7.41 -0.55
N LEU A 61 -27.33 -7.99 0.59
CA LEU A 61 -28.11 -9.05 1.22
C LEU A 61 -29.50 -8.55 1.66
N LEU A 62 -29.59 -7.33 2.19
CA LEU A 62 -30.87 -6.71 2.53
C LEU A 62 -31.71 -6.41 1.29
N VAL A 63 -31.11 -5.83 0.24
CA VAL A 63 -31.83 -5.48 -1.00
C VAL A 63 -32.34 -6.72 -1.72
N PHE A 64 -31.47 -7.71 -1.99
CA PHE A 64 -31.89 -8.95 -2.64
C PHE A 64 -32.80 -9.79 -1.74
N GLY A 65 -32.51 -9.87 -0.44
CA GLY A 65 -33.38 -10.56 0.52
C GLY A 65 -34.78 -9.95 0.57
N PHE A 66 -34.88 -8.63 0.63
CA PHE A 66 -36.16 -7.92 0.57
C PHE A 66 -36.89 -8.17 -0.76
N TRP A 67 -36.18 -8.11 -1.89
CA TRP A 67 -36.78 -8.37 -3.21
C TRP A 67 -37.35 -9.79 -3.30
N ILE A 68 -36.61 -10.79 -2.80
CA ILE A 68 -37.06 -12.18 -2.79
C ILE A 68 -38.27 -12.36 -1.87
N LEU A 69 -38.23 -11.83 -0.65
CA LEU A 69 -39.33 -11.93 0.31
C LEU A 69 -40.61 -11.23 -0.19
N ALA A 70 -40.48 -10.07 -0.84
CA ALA A 70 -41.60 -9.36 -1.44
C ALA A 70 -42.26 -10.17 -2.57
N ASN A 71 -41.46 -10.81 -3.44
CA ASN A 71 -41.98 -11.61 -4.55
C ASN A 71 -42.46 -13.02 -4.14
N LEU A 72 -42.09 -13.51 -2.95
CA LEU A 72 -42.64 -14.74 -2.36
C LEU A 72 -44.03 -14.56 -1.71
N HIS A 73 -44.66 -13.39 -1.83
CA HIS A 73 -45.91 -13.02 -1.16
C HIS A 73 -45.85 -13.11 0.39
N LEU A 74 -44.65 -13.14 0.97
CA LEU A 74 -44.44 -13.14 2.42
C LEU A 74 -44.66 -11.75 3.04
N VAL A 75 -44.74 -10.70 2.21
CA VAL A 75 -45.03 -9.32 2.61
C VAL A 75 -46.51 -9.02 2.31
N PRO A 76 -47.39 -8.89 3.32
CA PRO A 76 -48.80 -8.63 3.09
C PRO A 76 -49.01 -7.27 2.39
N GLY A 77 -49.71 -7.29 1.26
CA GLY A 77 -50.09 -6.08 0.50
C GLY A 77 -49.21 -5.74 -0.71
N VAL A 78 -48.14 -6.51 -0.99
CA VAL A 78 -47.30 -6.34 -2.18
C VAL A 78 -47.60 -7.45 -3.20
N PRO A 79 -48.11 -7.14 -4.41
CA PRO A 79 -48.23 -8.13 -5.47
C PRO A 79 -46.84 -8.48 -6.02
N ALA A 80 -46.59 -9.76 -6.35
CA ALA A 80 -45.34 -10.18 -6.97
C ALA A 80 -45.19 -9.52 -8.35
N TRP A 81 -44.09 -8.78 -8.53
CA TRP A 81 -43.78 -8.03 -9.76
C TRP A 81 -42.69 -8.69 -10.61
N ASP A 82 -41.91 -9.61 -10.04
CA ASP A 82 -40.81 -10.35 -10.66
C ASP A 82 -40.83 -11.81 -10.19
N GLU A 83 -41.93 -12.50 -10.51
CA GLU A 83 -42.21 -13.88 -10.06
C GLU A 83 -41.19 -14.91 -10.59
N SER A 84 -40.57 -14.64 -11.74
CA SER A 84 -39.51 -15.47 -12.33
C SER A 84 -38.10 -15.08 -11.89
N PHE A 85 -37.94 -14.00 -11.11
CA PHE A 85 -36.66 -13.41 -10.70
C PHE A 85 -35.73 -13.00 -11.86
N VAL A 86 -36.24 -12.93 -13.09
CA VAL A 86 -35.44 -12.61 -14.27
C VAL A 86 -34.97 -11.16 -14.22
N VAL A 87 -35.81 -10.23 -13.74
CA VAL A 87 -35.44 -8.81 -13.65
C VAL A 87 -34.32 -8.63 -12.62
N LEU A 88 -34.44 -9.25 -11.44
CA LEU A 88 -33.39 -9.24 -10.44
C LEU A 88 -32.08 -9.81 -10.99
N ALA A 89 -32.12 -10.97 -11.66
CA ALA A 89 -30.94 -11.61 -12.22
C ALA A 89 -30.26 -10.75 -13.29
N MET A 90 -31.04 -10.08 -14.16
CA MET A 90 -30.51 -9.18 -15.19
C MET A 90 -29.81 -7.98 -14.57
N ILE A 91 -30.42 -7.33 -13.57
CA ILE A 91 -29.82 -6.17 -12.89
C ILE A 91 -28.54 -6.59 -12.16
N ALA A 92 -28.60 -7.69 -11.39
CA ALA A 92 -27.44 -8.21 -10.66
C ALA A 92 -26.28 -8.58 -11.60
N SER A 93 -26.57 -9.11 -12.80
CA SER A 93 -25.55 -9.46 -13.79
C SER A 93 -24.84 -8.22 -14.34
N VAL A 94 -25.59 -7.17 -14.68
CA VAL A 94 -25.02 -5.90 -15.13
C VAL A 94 -24.19 -5.26 -14.02
N GLU A 95 -24.72 -5.21 -12.80
CA GLU A 95 -24.02 -4.69 -11.62
C GLU A 95 -22.71 -5.45 -11.36
N ALA A 96 -22.72 -6.78 -11.44
CA ALA A 96 -21.53 -7.60 -11.24
C ALA A 96 -20.40 -7.29 -12.25
N ILE A 97 -20.74 -7.05 -13.52
CA ILE A 97 -19.75 -6.66 -14.55
C ILE A 97 -19.10 -5.32 -14.21
N PHE A 98 -19.90 -4.32 -13.81
CA PHE A 98 -19.38 -3.02 -13.40
C PHE A 98 -18.49 -3.14 -12.16
N LEU A 99 -18.94 -3.86 -11.12
CA LEU A 99 -18.18 -4.07 -9.90
C LEU A 99 -16.85 -4.78 -10.17
N SER A 100 -16.87 -5.86 -10.95
CA SER A 100 -15.68 -6.60 -11.33
C SER A 100 -14.67 -5.71 -12.06
N THR A 101 -15.16 -4.87 -12.98
CA THR A 101 -14.31 -3.92 -13.72
C THR A 101 -13.70 -2.87 -12.78
N PHE A 102 -14.48 -2.31 -11.85
CA PHE A 102 -13.95 -1.36 -10.85
C PHE A 102 -12.94 -2.02 -9.92
N VAL A 103 -13.20 -3.24 -9.46
CA VAL A 103 -12.26 -4.03 -8.66
C VAL A 103 -10.97 -4.26 -9.43
N LEU A 104 -11.03 -4.66 -10.71
CA LEU A 104 -9.86 -4.88 -11.54
C LEU A 104 -9.04 -3.60 -11.76
N ILE A 105 -9.69 -2.48 -12.08
CA ILE A 105 -9.03 -1.17 -12.21
C ILE A 105 -8.30 -0.82 -10.90
N SER A 106 -8.97 -1.04 -9.77
CA SER A 106 -8.39 -0.78 -8.46
C SER A 106 -7.21 -1.68 -8.15
N GLN A 107 -7.32 -2.97 -8.44
CA GLN A 107 -6.24 -3.95 -8.27
C GLN A 107 -5.04 -3.57 -9.13
N ASN A 108 -5.26 -3.20 -10.39
CA ASN A 108 -4.18 -2.81 -11.30
C ASN A 108 -3.44 -1.56 -10.81
N ARG A 109 -4.16 -0.60 -10.23
CA ARG A 109 -3.55 0.57 -9.59
C ARG A 109 -2.75 0.21 -8.33
N MET A 110 -3.32 -0.61 -7.44
CA MET A 110 -2.62 -1.07 -6.23
C MET A 110 -1.35 -1.85 -6.58
N ALA A 111 -1.40 -2.68 -7.62
CA ALA A 111 -0.23 -3.39 -8.14
C ALA A 111 0.84 -2.40 -8.63
N GLY A 112 0.47 -1.41 -9.44
CA GLY A 112 1.42 -0.40 -9.90
C GLY A 112 2.02 0.47 -8.79
N GLU A 113 1.28 0.71 -7.69
CA GLU A 113 1.84 1.36 -6.50
C GLU A 113 2.77 0.44 -5.70
N ALA A 114 2.44 -0.85 -5.61
CA ALA A 114 3.27 -1.85 -4.95
C ALA A 114 4.60 -2.04 -5.68
N ASP A 115 4.59 -2.12 -7.01
CA ASP A 115 5.81 -2.21 -7.83
C ASP A 115 6.74 -1.01 -7.62
N LYS A 116 6.19 0.22 -7.64
CA LYS A 116 6.98 1.43 -7.36
C LYS A 116 7.61 1.42 -5.97
N ARG A 117 6.93 0.87 -4.97
CA ARG A 117 7.48 0.74 -3.61
C ARG A 117 8.59 -0.30 -3.59
N ALA A 118 8.41 -1.44 -4.26
CA ALA A 118 9.44 -2.47 -4.37
C ALA A 118 10.71 -1.93 -5.05
N ASP A 119 10.57 -1.16 -6.12
CA ASP A 119 11.70 -0.51 -6.81
C ASP A 119 12.45 0.48 -5.89
N LEU A 120 11.72 1.28 -5.10
CA LEU A 120 12.31 2.22 -4.14
C LEU A 120 13.02 1.47 -3.01
N ASP A 121 12.42 0.42 -2.46
CA ASP A 121 13.00 -0.38 -1.39
C ASP A 121 14.28 -1.09 -1.86
N LEU A 122 14.31 -1.58 -3.10
CA LEU A 122 15.51 -2.14 -3.71
C LEU A 122 16.62 -1.08 -3.82
N GLN A 123 16.30 0.12 -4.31
CA GLN A 123 17.26 1.22 -4.42
C GLN A 123 17.83 1.64 -3.06
N ILE A 124 16.97 1.77 -2.05
CA ILE A 124 17.39 2.10 -0.68
C ILE A 124 18.30 0.99 -0.14
N SER A 125 17.97 -0.28 -0.39
CA SER A 125 18.79 -1.41 0.05
C SER A 125 20.18 -1.39 -0.57
N LEU A 126 20.27 -1.17 -1.89
CA LEU A 126 21.55 -1.07 -2.60
C LEU A 126 22.38 0.14 -2.14
N LEU A 127 21.74 1.29 -1.91
CA LEU A 127 22.42 2.47 -1.36
C LEU A 127 22.93 2.19 0.06
N THR A 128 22.11 1.56 0.89
CA THR A 128 22.47 1.21 2.27
C THR A 128 23.64 0.23 2.29
N GLU A 129 23.64 -0.77 1.40
CA GLU A 129 24.76 -1.70 1.26
C GLU A 129 26.04 -0.98 0.85
N HIS A 130 25.97 -0.07 -0.13
CA HIS A 130 27.11 0.73 -0.55
C HIS A 130 27.68 1.59 0.60
N GLU A 131 26.81 2.28 1.34
CA GLU A 131 27.21 3.10 2.49
C GLU A 131 27.77 2.23 3.62
N LEU A 132 27.20 1.05 3.87
CA LEU A 132 27.70 0.11 4.87
C LEU A 132 29.10 -0.39 4.50
N THR A 133 29.35 -0.74 3.25
CA THR A 133 30.69 -1.13 2.77
C THR A 133 31.70 0.00 2.93
N GLN A 134 31.31 1.25 2.67
CA GLN A 134 32.17 2.41 2.96
C GLN A 134 32.47 2.52 4.46
N VAL A 135 31.48 2.37 5.33
CA VAL A 135 31.65 2.41 6.78
C VAL A 135 32.57 1.29 7.26
N VAL A 136 32.37 0.06 6.80
CA VAL A 136 33.24 -1.10 7.11
C VAL A 136 34.67 -0.84 6.63
N THR A 137 34.84 -0.28 5.44
CA THR A 137 36.16 0.07 4.89
C THR A 137 36.87 1.11 5.77
N LEU A 138 36.16 2.16 6.20
CA LEU A 138 36.70 3.17 7.10
C LEU A 138 37.06 2.58 8.46
N LEU A 139 36.20 1.72 9.03
CA LEU A 139 36.47 1.02 10.29
C LEU A 139 37.71 0.13 10.19
N ASN A 140 37.88 -0.60 9.10
CA ASN A 140 39.08 -1.42 8.85
C ASN A 140 40.35 -0.57 8.75
N GLN A 141 40.29 0.60 8.09
CA GLN A 141 41.42 1.53 8.03
C GLN A 141 41.79 2.08 9.41
N MET A 142 40.80 2.39 10.25
CA MET A 142 41.01 2.82 11.63
C MET A 142 41.62 1.71 12.49
N ALA A 143 41.06 0.49 12.45
CA ALA A 143 41.58 -0.66 13.19
C ALA A 143 43.06 -0.94 12.87
N LYS A 144 43.42 -0.89 11.58
CA LYS A 144 44.80 -1.08 11.12
C LYS A 144 45.76 -0.01 11.66
N ARG A 145 45.31 1.26 11.75
CA ARG A 145 46.11 2.34 12.38
C ARG A 145 46.28 2.17 13.89
N MET A 146 45.31 1.56 14.57
CA MET A 146 45.39 1.28 16.01
C MET A 146 46.17 -0.01 16.33
N GLY A 147 46.73 -0.70 15.32
CA GLY A 147 47.45 -1.96 15.50
C GLY A 147 46.55 -3.14 15.83
N ILE A 148 45.24 -3.02 15.60
CA ILE A 148 44.28 -4.11 15.74
C ILE A 148 44.22 -4.81 14.39
N GLU A 149 44.69 -6.05 14.29
CA GLU A 149 44.51 -6.87 13.08
C GLU A 149 43.05 -7.36 13.01
N PRO A 150 42.23 -6.87 12.06
CA PRO A 150 40.83 -7.28 11.93
C PRO A 150 40.68 -8.74 11.45
N ASP A 151 41.76 -9.28 10.88
CA ASP A 151 41.82 -10.56 10.16
C ASP A 151 41.94 -11.79 11.10
N ALA A 152 42.00 -11.57 12.42
CA ALA A 152 42.18 -12.63 13.39
C ALA A 152 40.91 -13.44 13.70
N LYS A 153 39.73 -13.00 13.22
CA LYS A 153 38.46 -13.72 13.41
C LYS A 153 37.84 -14.13 12.07
N PRO A 154 37.64 -15.45 11.82
CA PRO A 154 37.10 -15.95 10.56
C PRO A 154 35.71 -15.40 10.22
N GLU A 155 34.92 -15.00 11.22
CA GLU A 155 33.58 -14.39 11.07
C GLU A 155 33.63 -13.00 10.39
N LEU A 156 34.71 -12.24 10.54
CA LEU A 156 34.87 -10.91 9.92
C LEU A 156 35.40 -11.00 8.48
N ARG A 157 36.09 -12.09 8.13
CA ARG A 157 36.54 -12.37 6.75
C ARG A 157 35.37 -12.64 5.80
N ASP A 158 34.31 -13.26 6.30
CA ASP A 158 33.12 -13.54 5.49
C ASP A 158 32.19 -12.34 5.36
N ALA A 159 32.12 -11.46 6.37
CA ALA A 159 31.39 -10.18 6.28
C ALA A 159 32.07 -9.16 5.34
N SER A 160 33.36 -9.32 5.05
CA SER A 160 34.11 -8.44 4.14
C SER A 160 34.17 -8.96 2.70
N LYS A 161 33.62 -10.14 2.42
CA LYS A 161 33.36 -10.56 1.03
C LYS A 161 32.07 -9.89 0.60
N ASP A 162 32.14 -9.05 -0.42
CA ASP A 162 30.97 -8.49 -1.09
C ASP A 162 29.98 -9.64 -1.38
N ILE A 163 28.88 -9.68 -0.62
CA ILE A 163 27.76 -10.55 -0.95
C ILE A 163 27.03 -9.83 -2.08
N ALA A 164 27.59 -9.91 -3.28
CA ALA A 164 27.00 -9.29 -4.46
C ALA A 164 25.52 -9.72 -4.56
N PRO A 165 24.56 -8.78 -4.42
CA PRO A 165 23.13 -9.09 -4.34
C PRO A 165 22.63 -9.93 -5.51
N GLU A 166 23.25 -9.76 -6.69
CA GLU A 166 22.98 -10.53 -7.89
C GLU A 166 23.21 -12.03 -7.66
N ARG A 167 24.27 -12.41 -6.93
CA ARG A 167 24.58 -13.81 -6.63
C ARG A 167 23.58 -14.43 -5.66
N VAL A 168 22.97 -13.63 -4.79
CA VAL A 168 21.92 -14.08 -3.87
C VAL A 168 20.61 -14.27 -4.64
N LEU A 169 20.27 -13.35 -5.54
CA LEU A 169 19.11 -13.47 -6.43
C LEU A 169 19.20 -14.71 -7.33
N ASP A 170 20.35 -14.91 -7.99
CA ASP A 170 20.62 -16.11 -8.80
C ASP A 170 20.42 -17.41 -7.99
N LYS A 171 20.87 -17.41 -6.73
CA LYS A 171 20.75 -18.55 -5.82
C LYS A 171 19.30 -18.83 -5.39
N ILE A 172 18.48 -17.80 -5.22
CA ILE A 172 17.07 -17.94 -4.88
C ILE A 172 16.28 -18.47 -6.08
N GLU A 173 16.57 -17.99 -7.30
CA GLU A 173 15.96 -18.51 -8.53
C GLU A 173 16.33 -19.97 -8.79
N GLU A 174 17.59 -20.36 -8.54
CA GLU A 174 18.04 -21.76 -8.62
C GLU A 174 17.29 -22.68 -7.64
N ALA A 175 16.95 -22.18 -6.44
CA ALA A 175 16.31 -22.96 -5.38
C ALA A 175 14.78 -23.04 -5.49
N GLN A 176 14.16 -22.13 -6.25
CA GLN A 176 12.71 -22.12 -6.49
C GLN A 176 12.29 -22.86 -7.77
N ARG A 177 13.25 -23.34 -8.56
CA ARG A 177 13.04 -24.20 -9.74
C ARG A 177 12.89 -25.67 -9.38
#